data_AF-A0A6B3HQV0-F1
#
_entry.id   AF-A0A6B3HQV0-F1
#
_cell.length_a   1.000
_cell.length_b   1.000
_cell.length_c   1.000
_cell.angle_alpha   90.00
_cell.angle_beta   90.00
_cell.angle_gamma   90.00
#
_symmetry.space_group_name_H-M   'P 1'
#
loop_
_entity.id
_entity.type
_entity.pdbx_description
1 polymer ?
#
loop_
_entity_poly.entity_id
_entity_poly.type
_entity_poly.pdbx_seq_one_letter_code
_entity_poly.pdbx_strand_id
1 'polypeptide(L)' 'MALRIERDGERGVALVILDRPEKLNAIDLETAEELVSLWRELRYDESVRAAVLTGAGTRAFCTGIDRGVQVP' A
#
# COMPACT_ATOMS: atom_id res chain seq x y z
N MET A 1 -2.78 10.72 0.65
CA MET A 1 -1.94 9.84 -0.19
C MET A 1 -0.72 9.33 0.57
N ALA A 2 -0.91 8.20 1.26
CA ALA A 2 0.12 7.46 1.99
C ALA A 2 0.52 6.16 1.26
N LEU A 3 0.17 6.04 -0.02
CA LEU A 3 0.42 4.87 -0.86
C LEU A 3 1.21 5.28 -2.11
N ARG A 4 2.33 4.62 -2.36
CA ARG A 4 3.08 4.71 -3.61
C ARG A 4 3.08 3.38 -4.35
N ILE A 5 3.18 3.44 -5.67
CA ILE A 5 3.31 2.26 -6.52
C ILE A 5 4.43 2.46 -7.55
N GLU A 6 5.26 1.43 -7.70
CA GLU A 6 6.24 1.30 -8.77
C GLU A 6 5.93 0.02 -9.56
N ARG A 7 6.06 0.06 -10.89
CA ARG A 7 5.78 -1.10 -11.76
C ARG A 7 7.03 -1.48 -12.54
N ASP A 8 7.46 -2.72 -12.36
CA ASP A 8 8.45 -3.37 -13.21
C ASP A 8 7.71 -4.13 -14.32
N GLY A 9 7.54 -3.49 -15.48
CA GLY A 9 6.81 -4.05 -16.61
C GLY A 9 7.49 -5.27 -17.25
N GLU A 10 8.82 -5.36 -17.17
CA GLU A 10 9.55 -6.51 -17.71
C GLU A 10 9.36 -7.76 -16.86
N ARG A 11 9.35 -7.58 -15.52
CA ARG A 11 9.13 -8.68 -14.58
C ARG A 11 7.64 -8.89 -14.26
N GLY A 12 6.78 -7.97 -14.63
CA GLY A 12 5.36 -7.98 -14.26
C GLY A 12 5.17 -7.92 -12.75
N VAL A 13 5.96 -7.10 -12.05
CA VAL A 13 5.89 -6.95 -10.58
C VAL A 13 5.45 -5.53 -10.24
N ALA A 14 4.39 -5.42 -9.43
CA ALA A 14 3.97 -4.16 -8.82
C ALA A 14 4.53 -4.06 -7.40
N LEU A 15 5.38 -3.06 -7.13
CA LEU A 15 5.86 -2.73 -5.80
C LEU A 15 4.94 -1.67 -5.19
N VAL A 16 4.19 -2.06 -4.17
CA VAL A 16 3.26 -1.22 -3.41
C VAL A 16 3.93 -0.83 -2.09
N ILE A 17 3.98 0.47 -1.81
CA ILE A 17 4.72 1.03 -0.68
C ILE A 17 3.76 1.85 0.19
N LEU A 18 3.57 1.44 1.45
CA LEU A 18 2.96 2.28 2.48
C LEU A 18 3.98 3.37 2.84
N ASP A 19 3.68 4.62 2.53
CA ASP A 19 4.59 5.77 2.62
C ASP A 19 4.13 6.79 3.65
N ARG A 20 4.04 6.34 4.90
CA ARG A 20 3.73 7.19 6.06
C ARG A 20 4.64 6.86 7.25
N PRO A 21 5.97 6.91 7.06
CA PRO A 21 6.95 6.38 8.02
C PRO A 21 6.91 7.10 9.38
N GLU A 22 6.51 8.36 9.44
CA GLU A 22 6.32 9.15 10.65
C GLU A 22 5.19 8.63 11.55
N LYS A 23 4.25 7.86 10.98
CA LYS A 23 3.18 7.15 11.69
C LYS A 23 3.38 5.64 11.66
N LEU A 24 4.61 5.18 11.43
CA LEU A 24 4.95 3.75 11.33
C LEU A 24 4.07 3.01 10.32
N ASN A 25 3.71 3.69 9.23
CA ASN A 25 2.86 3.19 8.15
C ASN A 25 1.51 2.65 8.66
N ALA A 26 0.95 3.24 9.72
CA ALA A 26 -0.40 2.93 10.18
C ALA A 26 -1.44 3.32 9.12
N ILE A 27 -2.44 2.44 8.94
CA ILE A 27 -3.48 2.55 7.91
C ILE A 27 -4.65 3.35 8.48
N ASP A 28 -4.91 4.53 7.91
CA ASP A 28 -6.14 5.28 8.13
C ASP A 28 -7.23 4.91 7.10
N LEU A 29 -8.40 5.54 7.19
CA LEU A 29 -9.52 5.22 6.28
C LEU A 29 -9.21 5.57 4.82
N GLU A 30 -8.57 6.71 4.57
CA GLU A 30 -8.14 7.12 3.23
C GLU A 30 -7.18 6.09 2.63
N THR A 31 -6.17 5.66 3.39
CA THR A 31 -5.21 4.64 2.96
C THR A 31 -5.90 3.28 2.73
N ALA A 32 -6.88 2.93 3.54
CA ALA A 32 -7.65 1.70 3.36
C ALA A 32 -8.47 1.72 2.05
N GLU A 33 -9.10 2.85 1.73
CA GLU A 33 -9.83 3.05 0.47
C GLU A 33 -8.90 3.03 -0.75
N GLU A 34 -7.74 3.67 -0.65
CA GLU A 34 -6.68 3.63 -1.67
C GLU A 34 -6.22 2.18 -1.92
N LEU A 35 -5.94 1.41 -0.85
CA LEU A 35 -5.56 0.00 -0.96
C LEU A 35 -6.64 -0.86 -1.61
N VAL A 36 -7.91 -0.71 -1.21
CA VAL A 36 -9.03 -1.44 -1.83
C VAL A 36 -9.11 -1.17 -3.33
N SER A 37 -8.97 0.10 -3.72
CA SER A 37 -9.00 0.51 -5.12
C SER A 37 -7.82 -0.07 -5.89
N LEU A 38 -6.61 0.00 -5.31
CA LEU A 38 -5.40 -0.54 -5.92
C LEU A 38 -5.46 -2.06 -6.09
N TRP A 39 -5.92 -2.80 -5.07
CA TRP A 39 -6.02 -4.27 -5.19
C TRP A 39 -7.02 -4.68 -6.26
N ARG A 40 -8.11 -3.93 -6.46
CA ARG A 40 -9.04 -4.16 -7.56
C ARG A 40 -8.39 -3.90 -8.90
N GLU A 41 -7.62 -2.82 -9.04
CA GLU A 41 -6.87 -2.53 -10.26
C GLU A 41 -5.87 -3.64 -10.59
N LEU A 42 -4.97 -3.97 -9.66
CA LEU A 42 -3.93 -4.98 -9.86
C LEU A 42 -4.49 -6.39 -10.11
N ARG A 43 -5.68 -6.70 -9.59
CA ARG A 43 -6.34 -8.00 -9.84
C ARG A 43 -6.72 -8.20 -11.31
N TYR A 44 -6.98 -7.13 -12.05
CA TYR A 44 -7.43 -7.19 -13.44
C TYR A 44 -6.38 -6.68 -14.44
N ASP A 45 -5.21 -6.25 -13.97
CA ASP A 45 -4.09 -5.87 -14.83
C ASP A 45 -3.30 -7.12 -15.26
N GLU A 46 -3.51 -7.56 -16.50
CA GLU A 46 -2.84 -8.74 -17.07
C GLU A 46 -1.31 -8.59 -17.17
N SER A 47 -0.78 -7.36 -17.10
CA SER A 47 0.67 -7.13 -17.07
C SER A 47 1.29 -7.41 -15.68
N VAL A 48 0.47 -7.47 -14.62
CA VAL A 48 0.91 -7.71 -13.25
C VAL A 48 0.78 -9.18 -12.90
N ARG A 49 1.93 -9.82 -12.67
CA ARG A 49 2.04 -11.24 -12.29
C ARG A 49 2.23 -11.44 -10.79
N ALA A 50 2.78 -10.44 -10.11
CA ALA A 50 2.95 -10.43 -8.66
C ALA A 50 2.89 -9.01 -8.10
N ALA A 51 2.39 -8.89 -6.86
CA ALA A 51 2.47 -7.65 -6.10
C ALA A 51 3.34 -7.86 -4.85
N VAL A 52 4.23 -6.92 -4.58
CA VAL A 52 5.02 -6.85 -3.35
C VAL A 52 4.50 -5.67 -2.54
N LEU A 53 4.02 -5.92 -1.32
CA LEU A 53 3.64 -4.87 -0.40
C LEU A 53 4.75 -4.67 0.64
N THR A 54 5.23 -3.43 0.78
CA THR A 54 6.24 -3.06 1.77
C THR A 54 5.91 -1.71 2.42
N GLY A 55 6.67 -1.36 3.45
CA GLY A 55 6.60 -0.07 4.15
C GLY A 55 7.81 0.78 3.84
N ALA A 56 7.61 2.08 3.69
CA ALA A 56 8.70 3.05 3.57
C ALA A 56 9.44 3.20 4.92
N GLY A 57 10.71 3.60 4.82
CA GLY A 57 11.59 3.74 5.97
C GLY A 57 12.09 2.39 6.50
N THR A 58 12.74 2.44 7.67
CA THR A 58 13.45 1.28 8.25
C THR A 58 12.88 0.81 9.59
N ARG A 59 11.87 1.52 10.12
CA ARG A 59 11.37 1.30 11.49
C ARG A 59 10.29 0.24 11.59
N ALA A 60 9.39 0.18 10.61
CA ALA A 60 8.27 -0.75 10.60
C ALA A 60 7.74 -0.95 9.18
N PHE A 61 7.23 -2.15 8.90
CA PHE A 61 6.41 -2.38 7.71
C PHE A 61 5.09 -1.62 7.81
N CYS A 62 4.27 -1.95 8.81
CA CYS A 62 2.98 -1.36 9.13
C CYS A 62 2.64 -1.71 10.58
N THR A 63 1.96 -0.81 11.29
CA THR A 63 1.54 -1.03 12.69
C THR A 63 0.05 -1.32 12.85
N GLY A 64 -0.66 -1.58 11.76
CA GLY A 64 -2.10 -1.85 11.74
C GLY A 64 -2.94 -0.59 11.51
N ILE A 65 -4.19 -0.60 12.00
CA ILE A 65 -5.10 0.54 11.89
C ILE A 65 -4.62 1.71 12.75
N ASP A 66 -4.63 2.91 12.17
CA ASP A 66 -4.31 4.15 12.89
C ASP A 66 -5.29 4.35 14.05
N ARG A 67 -4.75 4.46 15.26
CA ARG A 67 -5.54 4.68 16.48
C ARG A 67 -6.18 6.07 16.55
N GLY A 68 -5.79 7.00 15.69
CA GLY A 68 -6.42 8.31 15.53
C GLY A 68 -7.70 8.29 14.68
N VAL A 69 -8.00 7.16 14.04
CA VAL A 69 -9.23 6.99 13.25
C VAL A 69 -10.39 6.54 14.13
N GLN A 70 -11.57 7.07 13.85
CA GLN A 70 -12.83 6.52 14.32
C GLN A 70 -13.41 5.64 13.23
N VAL A 71 -13.47 4.34 13.48
CA VAL A 71 -14.20 3.40 12.62
C VAL A 71 -15.67 3.46 13.04
N PRO A 72 -16.60 3.85 12.14
CA PRO A 72 -18.03 3.92 12.45
C PRO A 72 -18.65 2.54 12.74
#